data_AF-A0A9P0Q4E8-F1
#
_entry.id   AF-A0A9P0Q4E8-F1
#
_cell.length_a   1.000
_cell.length_b   1.000
_cell.length_c   1.000
_cell.angle_alpha   90.00
_cell.angle_beta   90.00
_cell.angle_gamma   90.00
#
_symmetry.space_group_name_H-M   'P 1'
#
loop_
_entity.id
_entity.type
_entity.pdbx_description
1 polymer ?
#
loop_
_entity_poly.entity_id
_entity_poly.type
_entity_poly.pdbx_seq_one_letter_code
_entity_poly.pdbx_strand_id
1 'polypeptide(L)'
;MYQCLKQLTESSSESVHYLMLPQPNKDLIDVTIERAVSRMQSVIELGRVVRDRKTIPVKYPLPEVIVVHRDQQYLDDILSLQDYILSELNVRRISTTTDKAKFGITLRAEPDHKILGARLKQEFKAVTQGLKALTDTEINEMVEKGHREIAGQRVEISEVRLIFKSETLNTDQYEVNSDNDVLILLDVTPDSSMQDEGTAREIINRVQKLRKKAHLVPTDEIKVFYKAEGDLERVAKEHKQFIEGTLKANFEEMNKRKSSDQLIIEEDQKLKDCNIKIALTKSSDVQLPAVKWANVQLVEFKSRYCNGASKGLILLEVQKMPVPLDQIKGEIFNLFGITNFDLWLQTGKVTNTKDLEKAASATLYVVPMDKKVELPPQNGTPFCKLLNVVENGSPKTIILENPVGCPTNYKV
;
A
#
# COMPACT_ATOMS: atom_id res chain seq x y z
N MET A 1 -36.20 -3.94 0.93
CA MET A 1 -35.51 -4.79 1.93
C MET A 1 -36.42 -5.92 2.44
N TYR A 2 -37.56 -5.62 3.08
CA TYR A 2 -38.49 -6.65 3.59
C TYR A 2 -38.99 -7.64 2.51
N GLN A 3 -39.37 -7.16 1.32
CA GLN A 3 -39.80 -8.05 0.22
C GLN A 3 -38.72 -9.06 -0.23
N CYS A 4 -37.44 -8.70 -0.12
CA CYS A 4 -36.33 -9.60 -0.42
C CYS A 4 -36.09 -10.59 0.73
N LEU A 5 -36.16 -10.13 1.98
CA LEU A 5 -36.01 -10.96 3.19
C LEU A 5 -37.18 -11.96 3.36
N LYS A 6 -38.37 -11.59 2.90
CA LYS A 6 -39.56 -12.46 2.88
C LYS A 6 -39.31 -13.75 2.08
N GLN A 7 -38.44 -13.73 1.07
CA GLN A 7 -38.10 -14.93 0.30
C GLN A 7 -37.23 -15.92 1.09
N LEU A 8 -36.56 -15.45 2.15
CA LEU A 8 -35.67 -16.23 3.02
C LEU A 8 -36.30 -16.60 4.36
N THR A 9 -37.53 -16.16 4.61
CA THR A 9 -38.25 -16.36 5.88
C THR A 9 -39.65 -16.89 5.58
N GLU A 10 -40.23 -17.68 6.48
CA GLU A 10 -41.58 -18.25 6.31
C GLU A 10 -42.71 -17.23 6.55
N SER A 11 -42.42 -15.91 6.48
CA SER A 11 -43.40 -14.88 6.81
C SER A 11 -44.44 -14.72 5.69
N SER A 12 -45.73 -14.89 6.01
CA SER A 12 -46.82 -14.84 5.04
C SER A 12 -47.25 -13.41 4.66
N SER A 13 -47.02 -12.42 5.53
CA SER A 13 -47.51 -11.04 5.35
C SER A 13 -46.96 -10.33 4.10
N GLU A 14 -47.83 -9.64 3.37
CA GLU A 14 -47.47 -8.91 2.13
C GLU A 14 -46.66 -7.64 2.38
N SER A 15 -46.69 -7.09 3.59
CA SER A 15 -45.98 -5.86 3.94
C SER A 15 -45.53 -5.90 5.40
N VAL A 16 -44.39 -5.25 5.68
CA VAL A 16 -43.85 -5.09 7.04
C VAL A 16 -44.82 -4.32 7.94
N HIS A 17 -45.65 -3.45 7.36
CA HIS A 17 -46.66 -2.67 8.10
C HIS A 17 -47.79 -3.52 8.70
N TYR A 18 -47.94 -4.77 8.25
CA TYR A 18 -48.91 -5.72 8.79
C TYR A 18 -48.34 -6.63 9.88
N LEU A 19 -47.03 -6.52 10.17
CA LEU A 19 -46.40 -7.27 11.23
C LEU A 19 -46.39 -6.47 12.52
N MET A 20 -46.71 -7.14 13.62
CA MET A 20 -46.50 -6.58 14.96
C MET A 20 -45.01 -6.52 15.26
N LEU A 21 -44.60 -5.52 16.04
CA LEU A 21 -43.23 -5.47 16.56
C LEU A 21 -42.96 -6.73 17.39
N PRO A 22 -41.81 -7.38 17.20
CA PRO A 22 -41.47 -8.57 17.96
C PRO A 22 -41.39 -8.22 19.44
N GLN A 23 -41.98 -9.08 20.27
CA GLN A 23 -41.87 -8.95 21.71
C GLN A 23 -40.46 -9.34 22.17
N PRO A 24 -39.90 -8.68 23.20
CA PRO A 24 -38.58 -9.01 23.69
C PRO A 24 -38.57 -10.43 24.26
N ASN A 25 -37.69 -11.27 23.71
CA ASN A 25 -37.42 -12.58 24.28
C ASN A 25 -36.40 -12.42 25.41
N LYS A 26 -36.88 -12.50 26.65
CA LYS A 26 -36.04 -12.32 27.85
C LYS A 26 -34.97 -13.40 28.00
N ASP A 27 -35.18 -14.57 27.42
CA ASP A 27 -34.22 -15.68 27.50
C ASP A 27 -32.95 -15.45 26.65
N LEU A 28 -33.01 -14.49 25.71
CA LEU A 28 -31.86 -14.09 24.88
C LEU A 28 -31.11 -12.89 25.46
N ILE A 29 -31.57 -12.31 26.57
CA ILE A 29 -30.93 -11.15 27.21
C ILE A 29 -29.85 -11.66 28.16
N ASP A 30 -28.59 -11.41 27.83
CA ASP A 30 -27.45 -11.72 28.68
C ASP A 30 -26.77 -10.44 29.18
N VAL A 31 -27.07 -10.10 30.43
CA VAL A 31 -26.54 -8.92 31.13
C VAL A 31 -25.01 -8.97 31.26
N THR A 32 -24.42 -10.17 31.27
CA THR A 32 -22.97 -10.34 31.35
C THR A 32 -22.30 -9.86 30.07
N ILE A 33 -22.87 -10.21 28.92
CA ILE A 33 -22.40 -9.78 27.60
C ILE A 33 -22.61 -8.27 27.44
N GLU A 34 -23.79 -7.76 27.82
CA GLU A 34 -24.08 -6.31 27.77
C GLU A 34 -23.04 -5.51 28.58
N ARG A 35 -22.71 -6.00 29.78
CA ARG A 35 -21.67 -5.40 30.63
C ARG A 35 -20.29 -5.47 29.97
N ALA A 36 -19.88 -6.63 29.46
CA ALA A 36 -18.59 -6.79 28.81
C ALA A 36 -18.44 -5.89 27.57
N VAL A 37 -19.48 -5.81 26.74
CA VAL A 37 -19.52 -4.93 25.56
C VAL A 37 -19.45 -3.46 25.95
N SER A 38 -20.18 -3.04 26.99
CA SER A 38 -20.11 -1.66 27.47
C SER A 38 -18.70 -1.30 27.96
N ARG A 39 -18.05 -2.19 28.72
CA ARG A 39 -16.68 -2.00 29.22
C ARG A 39 -15.67 -1.91 28.06
N MET A 40 -15.80 -2.80 27.07
CA MET A 40 -15.00 -2.78 25.85
C MET A 40 -15.15 -1.46 25.08
N GLN A 41 -16.37 -0.97 24.89
CA GLN A 41 -16.64 0.31 24.22
C GLN A 41 -15.97 1.49 24.94
N SER A 42 -16.04 1.54 26.27
CA SER A 42 -15.35 2.56 27.06
C SER A 42 -13.84 2.56 26.82
N VAL A 43 -13.20 1.38 26.81
CA VAL A 43 -11.75 1.26 26.54
C VAL A 43 -11.39 1.73 25.12
N ILE A 44 -12.20 1.36 24.12
CA ILE A 44 -12.00 1.79 22.73
C ILE A 44 -12.11 3.32 22.61
N GLU A 45 -13.14 3.92 23.21
CA GLU A 45 -13.34 5.37 23.14
C GLU A 45 -12.19 6.12 23.82
N LEU A 46 -11.76 5.66 25.00
CA LEU A 46 -10.60 6.24 25.69
C LEU A 46 -9.34 6.14 24.83
N GLY A 47 -9.11 5.01 24.15
CA GLY A 47 -7.96 4.81 23.27
C GLY A 47 -7.99 5.69 22.02
N ARG A 48 -9.17 5.92 21.44
CA ARG A 48 -9.37 6.85 20.31
C ARG A 48 -9.02 8.27 20.71
N VAL A 49 -9.49 8.72 21.88
CA VAL A 49 -9.16 10.05 22.41
C VAL A 49 -7.65 10.23 22.60
N VAL A 50 -6.93 9.19 23.05
CA VAL A 50 -5.46 9.24 23.18
C VAL A 50 -4.79 9.42 21.81
N ARG A 51 -5.22 8.65 20.81
CA ARG A 51 -4.71 8.75 19.43
C ARG A 51 -4.95 10.13 18.83
N ASP A 52 -6.15 10.68 19.01
CA ASP A 52 -6.50 12.00 18.49
C ASP A 52 -5.67 13.10 19.16
N ARG A 53 -5.49 13.02 20.48
CA ARG A 53 -4.65 13.97 21.24
C ARG A 53 -3.20 13.99 20.75
N LYS A 54 -2.63 12.82 20.44
CA LYS A 54 -1.27 12.70 19.89
C LYS A 54 -1.22 12.83 18.36
N THR A 55 -2.37 13.05 17.71
CA THR A 55 -2.48 13.14 16.24
C THR A 55 -1.88 11.90 15.54
N ILE A 56 -2.14 10.70 16.07
CA ILE A 56 -1.68 9.42 15.51
C ILE A 56 -2.79 8.80 14.66
N PRO A 57 -2.64 8.74 13.32
CA PRO A 57 -3.66 8.15 12.46
C PRO A 57 -3.88 6.66 12.74
N VAL A 58 -5.13 6.19 12.65
CA VAL A 58 -5.51 4.82 13.02
C VAL A 58 -4.76 3.71 12.25
N LYS A 59 -4.31 4.04 11.04
CA LYS A 59 -3.51 3.16 10.16
C LYS A 59 -2.16 2.74 10.74
N TYR A 60 -1.63 3.42 11.75
CA TYR A 60 -0.36 3.07 12.38
C TYR A 60 -0.61 2.10 13.56
N PRO A 61 -0.01 0.90 13.55
CA PRO A 61 -0.25 -0.10 14.57
C PRO A 61 0.53 0.20 15.85
N LEU A 62 -0.13 0.47 16.98
CA LEU A 62 0.58 0.78 18.23
C LEU A 62 1.07 -0.48 18.95
N PRO A 63 2.14 -0.40 19.76
CA PRO A 63 2.72 -1.58 20.39
C PRO A 63 1.76 -2.24 21.40
N GLU A 64 1.23 -1.47 22.34
CA GLU A 64 0.50 -2.02 23.48
C GLU A 64 -0.53 -1.02 24.04
N VAL A 65 -1.64 -1.57 24.52
CA VAL A 65 -2.57 -0.88 25.41
C VAL A 65 -2.61 -1.62 26.75
N ILE A 66 -2.47 -0.87 27.85
CA ILE A 66 -2.52 -1.39 29.20
C ILE A 66 -3.80 -0.89 29.86
N VAL A 67 -4.68 -1.80 30.26
CA VAL A 67 -5.90 -1.48 30.98
C VAL A 67 -5.67 -1.73 32.48
N VAL A 68 -5.92 -0.69 33.27
CA VAL A 68 -5.75 -0.72 34.72
C VAL A 68 -7.10 -0.57 35.39
N HIS A 69 -7.48 -1.58 36.18
CA HIS A 69 -8.74 -1.58 36.92
C HIS A 69 -8.59 -2.35 38.23
N ARG A 70 -9.34 -1.96 39.28
CA ARG A 70 -9.28 -2.60 40.61
C ARG A 70 -9.99 -3.95 40.67
N ASP A 71 -11.07 -4.09 39.91
CA ASP A 71 -11.90 -5.29 39.85
C ASP A 71 -11.37 -6.25 38.78
N GLN A 72 -11.09 -7.49 39.18
CA GLN A 72 -10.62 -8.55 38.29
C GLN A 72 -11.68 -8.93 37.26
N GLN A 73 -12.97 -8.90 37.62
CA GLN A 73 -14.05 -9.23 36.68
C GLN A 73 -14.11 -8.23 35.51
N TYR A 74 -13.74 -6.97 35.75
CA TYR A 74 -13.62 -5.98 34.67
C TYR A 74 -12.52 -6.39 33.68
N LEU A 75 -11.36 -6.80 34.20
CA LEU A 75 -10.23 -7.20 33.37
C LEU A 75 -10.54 -8.46 32.57
N ASP A 76 -11.21 -9.44 33.19
CA ASP A 76 -11.62 -10.68 32.53
C ASP A 76 -12.63 -10.42 31.40
N ASP A 77 -13.62 -9.54 31.63
CA ASP A 77 -14.57 -9.11 30.61
C ASP A 77 -13.84 -8.47 29.40
N ILE A 78 -12.82 -7.63 29.64
CA ILE A 78 -12.02 -7.00 28.58
C ILE A 78 -11.19 -8.04 27.82
N LEU A 79 -10.55 -8.98 28.52
CA LEU A 79 -9.75 -10.04 27.90
C LEU A 79 -10.62 -10.96 27.02
N SER A 80 -11.87 -11.21 27.42
CA SER A 80 -12.81 -12.02 26.62
C SER A 80 -13.14 -11.39 25.25
N LEU A 81 -13.02 -10.06 25.13
CA LEU A 81 -13.33 -9.29 23.92
C LEU A 81 -12.09 -8.60 23.32
N GLN A 82 -10.89 -9.05 23.68
CA GLN A 82 -9.63 -8.39 23.31
C GLN A 82 -9.46 -8.19 21.79
N ASP A 83 -9.91 -9.13 20.96
CA ASP A 83 -9.70 -9.10 19.51
C ASP A 83 -10.42 -7.91 18.86
N TYR A 84 -11.59 -7.54 19.40
CA TYR A 84 -12.32 -6.36 18.98
C TYR A 84 -11.56 -5.07 19.34
N ILE A 85 -10.96 -5.02 20.53
CA ILE A 85 -10.16 -3.87 20.95
C ILE A 85 -8.89 -3.73 20.10
N LEU A 86 -8.17 -4.84 19.85
CA LEU A 86 -6.95 -4.85 19.05
C LEU A 86 -7.22 -4.42 17.61
N SER A 87 -8.33 -4.86 17.02
CA SER A 87 -8.71 -4.49 15.65
C SER A 87 -9.17 -3.04 15.54
N GLU A 88 -10.05 -2.58 16.44
CA GLU A 88 -10.57 -1.21 16.43
C GLU A 88 -9.51 -0.16 16.72
N LEU A 89 -8.65 -0.43 17.71
CA LEU A 89 -7.54 0.45 18.05
C LEU A 89 -6.27 0.16 17.25
N ASN A 90 -6.21 -0.84 16.37
CA ASN A 90 -4.99 -1.25 15.66
C ASN A 90 -3.76 -1.28 16.60
N VAL A 91 -3.80 -2.15 17.60
CA VAL A 91 -2.73 -2.33 18.60
C VAL A 91 -2.24 -3.78 18.54
N ARG A 92 -0.95 -4.04 18.79
CA ARG A 92 -0.38 -5.39 18.69
C ARG A 92 -0.72 -6.28 19.88
N ARG A 93 -0.79 -5.73 21.09
CA ARG A 93 -1.15 -6.48 22.30
C ARG A 93 -1.95 -5.64 23.30
N ILE A 94 -2.74 -6.34 24.12
CA ILE A 94 -3.42 -5.78 25.30
C ILE A 94 -2.83 -6.43 26.55
N SER A 95 -2.59 -5.62 27.57
CA SER A 95 -2.18 -6.07 28.89
C SER A 95 -3.13 -5.52 29.95
N THR A 96 -3.39 -6.31 30.99
CA THR A 96 -4.28 -5.91 32.09
C THR A 96 -3.53 -5.98 33.41
N THR A 97 -3.77 -5.01 34.30
CA THR A 97 -3.14 -4.98 35.62
C THR A 97 -4.06 -4.36 36.67
N THR A 98 -3.99 -4.88 37.89
CA THR A 98 -4.65 -4.28 39.06
C THR A 98 -3.73 -3.33 39.82
N ASP A 99 -2.42 -3.46 39.62
CA ASP A 99 -1.40 -2.71 40.32
C ASP A 99 -1.13 -1.35 39.65
N LYS A 100 -1.64 -0.29 40.28
CA LYS A 100 -1.39 1.12 39.89
C LYS A 100 0.02 1.59 40.26
N ALA A 101 0.60 1.05 41.33
CA ALA A 101 1.90 1.47 41.87
C ALA A 101 3.05 1.05 40.95
N LYS A 102 2.92 -0.09 40.27
CA LYS A 102 3.86 -0.56 39.24
C LYS A 102 4.15 0.48 38.15
N PHE A 103 3.21 1.39 37.88
CA PHE A 103 3.29 2.41 36.84
C PHE A 103 3.44 3.83 37.40
N GLY A 104 3.69 3.99 38.71
CA GLY A 104 3.90 5.29 39.34
C GLY A 104 2.72 6.25 39.17
N ILE A 105 1.50 5.70 39.11
CA ILE A 105 0.28 6.46 38.82
C ILE A 105 -0.31 6.96 40.14
N THR A 106 -0.33 8.29 40.31
CA THR A 106 -1.02 8.95 41.42
C THR A 106 -2.41 9.41 40.96
N LEU A 107 -3.36 9.36 41.89
CA LEU A 107 -4.73 9.76 41.67
C LEU A 107 -4.92 11.19 42.16
N ARG A 108 -5.43 12.06 41.30
CA ARG A 108 -5.82 13.43 41.67
C ARG A 108 -7.30 13.63 41.38
N ALA A 109 -8.00 14.19 42.36
CA ALA A 109 -9.39 14.59 42.21
C ALA A 109 -9.45 16.05 41.76
N GLU A 110 -10.03 16.32 40.59
CA GLU A 110 -10.33 17.67 40.12
C GLU A 110 -11.84 17.94 40.16
N PRO A 111 -12.28 19.14 40.57
CA PRO A 111 -13.70 19.44 40.63
C PRO A 111 -14.29 19.60 39.22
N ASP A 112 -15.53 19.14 39.01
CA ASP A 112 -16.29 19.62 37.86
C ASP A 112 -16.68 21.07 38.11
N HIS A 113 -15.95 21.97 37.46
CA HIS A 113 -16.13 23.42 37.58
C HIS A 113 -17.56 23.87 37.25
N LYS A 114 -18.31 23.16 36.41
CA LYS A 114 -19.69 23.52 36.07
C LYS A 114 -20.65 23.15 37.19
N ILE A 115 -20.53 21.94 37.71
CA ILE A 115 -21.46 21.39 38.71
C ILE A 115 -21.14 21.96 40.10
N LEU A 116 -19.91 21.77 40.58
CA LEU A 116 -19.47 22.25 41.89
C LEU A 116 -19.40 23.78 41.95
N GLY A 117 -19.04 24.43 40.84
CA GLY A 117 -19.01 25.89 40.77
C GLY A 117 -20.40 26.52 40.94
N ALA A 118 -21.43 25.91 40.33
CA ALA A 118 -22.81 26.36 40.46
C ALA A 118 -23.38 26.12 41.86
N ARG A 119 -23.05 24.97 42.49
CA ARG A 119 -23.55 24.58 43.81
C ARG A 119 -22.88 25.34 44.94
N LEU A 120 -21.55 25.37 44.98
CA LEU A 120 -20.77 25.81 46.15
C LEU A 120 -20.40 27.30 46.12
N LYS A 121 -20.52 27.99 44.98
CA LYS A 121 -20.27 29.44 44.80
C LYS A 121 -19.00 29.93 45.54
N GLN A 122 -19.15 30.55 46.73
CA GLN A 122 -18.05 31.11 47.50
C GLN A 122 -17.16 30.04 48.16
N GLU A 123 -17.73 28.89 48.52
CA GLU A 123 -17.02 27.77 49.16
C GLU A 123 -16.27 26.89 48.15
N PHE A 124 -16.50 27.09 46.85
CA PHE A 124 -15.87 26.36 45.76
C PHE A 124 -14.33 26.34 45.87
N LYS A 125 -13.72 27.47 46.24
CA LYS A 125 -12.26 27.56 46.39
C LYS A 125 -11.73 26.67 47.53
N ALA A 126 -12.43 26.65 48.66
CA ALA A 126 -12.05 25.84 49.82
C ALA A 126 -12.18 24.34 49.50
N VAL A 127 -13.29 23.93 48.87
CA VAL A 127 -13.51 22.54 48.44
C VAL A 127 -12.52 22.11 47.35
N THR A 128 -12.18 22.99 46.40
CA THR A 128 -11.18 22.72 45.37
C THR A 128 -9.78 22.51 45.95
N GLN A 129 -9.39 23.30 46.96
CA GLN A 129 -8.11 23.10 47.65
C GLN A 129 -8.10 21.79 48.45
N GLY A 130 -9.20 21.48 49.14
CA GLY A 130 -9.35 20.21 49.85
C GLY A 130 -9.28 19.00 48.92
N LEU A 131 -9.96 19.04 47.76
CA LEU A 131 -9.91 18.00 46.72
C LEU A 131 -8.49 17.77 46.19
N LYS A 132 -7.73 18.85 45.96
CA LYS A 132 -6.34 18.77 45.48
C LYS A 132 -5.36 18.23 46.53
N ALA A 133 -5.70 18.33 47.81
CA ALA A 133 -4.87 17.87 48.92
C ALA A 133 -5.15 16.42 49.33
N LEU A 134 -6.17 15.77 48.75
CA LEU A 134 -6.48 14.37 49.04
C LEU A 134 -5.35 13.44 48.59
N THR A 135 -5.09 12.44 49.41
CA THR A 135 -4.20 11.33 49.09
C THR A 135 -4.90 10.24 48.28
N ASP A 136 -4.15 9.41 47.55
CA ASP A 136 -4.70 8.30 46.75
C ASP A 136 -5.62 7.37 47.56
N THR A 137 -5.27 7.09 48.81
CA THR A 137 -6.08 6.29 49.74
C THR A 137 -7.42 6.94 50.01
N GLU A 138 -7.43 8.24 50.25
CA GLU A 138 -8.62 9.01 50.57
C GLU A 138 -9.56 9.19 49.37
N ILE A 139 -8.99 9.27 48.17
CA ILE A 139 -9.76 9.30 46.92
C ILE A 139 -10.38 7.92 46.66
N ASN A 140 -9.64 6.82 46.89
CA ASN A 140 -10.21 5.48 46.76
C ASN A 140 -11.37 5.26 47.76
N GLU A 141 -11.25 5.73 49.01
CA GLU A 141 -12.36 5.69 49.98
C GLU A 141 -13.58 6.51 49.52
N MET A 142 -13.35 7.68 48.90
CA MET A 142 -14.42 8.50 48.33
C MET A 142 -15.15 7.78 47.20
N VAL A 143 -14.42 7.03 46.38
CA VAL A 143 -14.99 6.21 45.30
C VAL A 143 -15.80 5.04 45.86
N GLU A 144 -15.32 4.37 46.90
CA GLU A 144 -16.05 3.26 47.54
C GLU A 144 -17.33 3.72 48.26
N LYS A 145 -17.27 4.86 48.95
CA LYS A 145 -18.42 5.43 49.67
C LYS A 145 -19.36 6.24 48.76
N GLY A 146 -18.92 6.57 47.55
CA GLY A 146 -19.63 7.44 46.58
C GLY A 146 -19.66 8.93 46.94
N HIS A 147 -19.16 9.31 48.12
CA HIS A 147 -19.10 10.69 48.60
C HIS A 147 -18.03 10.87 49.67
N ARG A 148 -17.55 12.11 49.85
CA ARG A 148 -16.66 12.50 50.96
C ARG A 148 -17.02 13.91 51.43
N GLU A 149 -16.86 14.18 52.71
CA GLU A 149 -16.99 15.53 53.25
C GLU A 149 -15.64 16.26 53.14
N ILE A 150 -15.65 17.41 52.47
CA ILE A 150 -14.47 18.24 52.25
C ILE A 150 -14.84 19.67 52.64
N ALA A 151 -14.09 20.27 53.57
CA ALA A 151 -14.35 21.61 54.08
C ALA A 151 -15.79 21.83 54.58
N GLY A 152 -16.42 20.81 55.18
CA GLY A 152 -17.78 20.87 55.72
C GLY A 152 -18.90 20.66 54.70
N GLN A 153 -18.56 20.40 53.43
CA GLN A 153 -19.53 20.13 52.36
C GLN A 153 -19.42 18.69 51.87
N ARG A 154 -20.58 18.04 51.69
CA ARG A 154 -20.65 16.71 51.08
C ARG A 154 -20.44 16.83 49.58
N VAL A 155 -19.34 16.26 49.09
CA VAL A 155 -18.99 16.19 47.67
C VAL A 155 -19.28 14.77 47.18
N GLU A 156 -20.07 14.65 46.13
CA GLU A 156 -20.34 13.35 45.50
C GLU A 156 -19.29 13.03 44.43
N ILE A 157 -19.04 11.74 44.21
CA ILE A 157 -18.11 11.29 43.16
C ILE A 157 -18.56 11.73 41.76
N SER A 158 -19.86 11.87 41.54
CA SER A 158 -20.48 12.37 40.30
C SER A 158 -20.12 13.82 39.97
N GLU A 159 -19.70 14.58 40.98
CA GLU A 159 -19.35 16.00 40.86
C GLU A 159 -17.83 16.21 40.71
N VAL A 160 -17.05 15.13 40.72
CA VAL A 160 -15.60 15.15 40.71
C VAL A 160 -15.10 14.37 39.50
N ARG A 161 -14.06 14.88 38.86
CA ARG A 161 -13.32 14.17 37.82
C ARG A 161 -12.06 13.58 38.41
N LEU A 162 -11.91 12.27 38.28
CA LEU A 162 -10.67 11.60 38.65
C LEU A 162 -9.67 11.73 37.50
N ILE A 163 -8.50 12.27 37.82
CA ILE A 163 -7.38 12.39 36.88
C ILE A 163 -6.23 11.58 37.42
N PHE A 164 -5.78 10.63 36.60
CA PHE A 164 -4.59 9.84 36.88
C PHE A 164 -3.40 10.56 36.27
N LYS A 165 -2.40 10.90 37.10
CA LYS A 165 -1.12 11.45 36.63
C LYS A 165 -0.03 10.45 36.98
N SER A 166 0.83 10.14 36.02
CA SER A 166 2.06 9.45 36.35
C SER A 166 3.17 10.47 36.60
N GLU A 167 3.84 10.35 37.74
CA GLU A 167 5.02 11.16 38.07
C GLU A 167 6.33 10.41 37.71
N THR A 168 6.23 9.14 37.31
CA THR A 168 7.38 8.24 37.12
C THR A 168 7.45 7.60 35.74
N LEU A 169 6.35 7.56 34.97
CA LEU A 169 6.37 7.07 33.59
C LEU A 169 7.05 8.09 32.68
N ASN A 170 7.89 7.60 31.76
CA ASN A 170 8.34 8.37 30.62
C ASN A 170 7.10 8.83 29.84
N THR A 171 6.75 10.12 29.98
CA THR A 171 5.62 10.77 29.30
C THR A 171 5.73 10.74 27.77
N ASP A 172 6.90 10.39 27.24
CA ASP A 172 7.15 10.24 25.82
C ASP A 172 6.76 8.85 25.29
N GLN A 173 6.71 7.82 26.15
CA GLN A 173 6.39 6.44 25.77
C GLN A 173 4.91 6.10 25.98
N TYR A 174 4.35 6.40 27.15
CA TYR A 174 2.94 6.08 27.46
C TYR A 174 2.10 7.34 27.57
N GLU A 175 0.99 7.38 26.83
CA GLU A 175 -0.03 8.41 27.00
C GLU A 175 -1.20 7.83 27.80
N VAL A 176 -1.60 8.58 28.83
CA VAL A 176 -2.59 8.14 29.81
C VAL A 176 -3.94 8.78 29.52
N ASN A 177 -5.00 7.99 29.60
CA ASN A 177 -6.36 8.49 29.61
C ASN A 177 -7.23 7.64 30.52
N SER A 178 -8.24 8.25 31.10
CA SER A 178 -9.11 7.60 32.07
C SER A 178 -10.52 8.14 31.97
N ASP A 179 -11.46 7.25 32.23
CA ASP A 179 -12.77 7.62 32.71
C ASP A 179 -12.79 7.48 34.24
N ASN A 180 -13.80 8.00 34.93
CA ASN A 180 -13.96 7.90 36.39
C ASN A 180 -13.94 6.44 36.91
N ASP A 181 -14.10 5.45 36.04
CA ASP A 181 -14.11 4.02 36.36
C ASP A 181 -12.79 3.29 35.95
N VAL A 182 -12.32 3.50 34.71
CA VAL A 182 -11.19 2.75 34.14
C VAL A 182 -10.05 3.66 33.68
N LEU A 183 -8.82 3.17 33.84
CA LEU A 183 -7.61 3.82 33.39
C LEU A 183 -6.98 3.02 32.26
N ILE A 184 -6.57 3.71 31.20
CA ILE A 184 -5.81 3.13 30.10
C ILE A 184 -4.47 3.85 29.93
N LEU A 185 -3.46 3.09 29.56
CA LEU A 185 -2.17 3.59 29.11
C LEU A 185 -1.94 3.06 27.71
N LEU A 186 -1.73 3.96 26.76
CA LEU A 186 -1.43 3.59 25.39
C LEU A 186 0.06 3.84 25.12
N ASP A 187 0.79 2.82 24.70
CA ASP A 187 2.16 3.00 24.23
C ASP A 187 2.11 3.76 22.91
N VAL A 188 2.61 5.00 22.94
CA VAL A 188 2.71 5.92 21.80
C VAL A 188 4.14 6.05 21.30
N THR A 189 5.07 5.22 21.79
CA THR A 189 6.43 5.19 21.28
C THR A 189 6.38 4.98 19.77
N PRO A 190 6.98 5.87 18.97
CA PRO A 190 7.15 5.62 17.56
C PRO A 190 8.10 4.42 17.44
N ASP A 191 7.55 3.21 17.30
CA ASP A 191 8.35 2.05 16.96
C ASP A 191 8.99 2.34 15.60
N SER A 192 10.31 2.26 15.50
CA SER A 192 11.03 2.46 14.25
C SER A 192 10.45 1.57 13.15
N SER A 193 9.96 0.37 13.51
CA SER A 193 9.28 -0.53 12.57
C SER A 193 7.98 0.05 12.01
N MET A 194 7.23 0.86 12.78
CA MET A 194 6.01 1.53 12.31
C MET A 194 6.33 2.66 11.33
N GLN A 195 7.40 3.40 11.59
CA GLN A 195 7.86 4.45 10.67
C GLN A 195 8.34 3.84 9.36
N ASP A 196 9.04 2.71 9.45
CA ASP A 196 9.55 1.95 8.30
C ASP A 196 8.40 1.35 7.48
N GLU A 197 7.43 0.70 8.13
CA GLU A 197 6.24 0.17 7.47
C GLU A 197 5.38 1.29 6.83
N GLY A 198 5.26 2.42 7.52
CA GLY A 198 4.61 3.62 6.97
C GLY A 198 5.31 4.13 5.72
N THR A 199 6.64 4.15 5.75
CA THR A 199 7.49 4.55 4.61
C THR A 199 7.38 3.54 3.46
N ALA A 200 7.31 2.23 3.74
CA ALA A 200 7.05 1.19 2.74
C ALA A 200 5.68 1.37 2.06
N ARG A 201 4.63 1.72 2.81
CA ARG A 201 3.30 2.06 2.24
C ARG A 201 3.36 3.28 1.33
N GLU A 202 4.16 4.28 1.68
CA GLU A 202 4.37 5.44 0.81
C GLU A 202 5.08 5.08 -0.50
N ILE A 203 6.09 4.21 -0.46
CA ILE A 203 6.75 3.67 -1.67
C ILE A 203 5.72 2.96 -2.55
N ILE A 204 4.89 2.08 -1.98
CA ILE A 204 3.80 1.40 -2.71
C ILE A 204 2.87 2.42 -3.38
N ASN A 205 2.47 3.46 -2.67
CA ASN A 205 1.61 4.52 -3.21
C ASN A 205 2.28 5.24 -4.40
N ARG A 206 3.59 5.52 -4.33
CA ARG A 206 4.34 6.14 -5.42
C ARG A 206 4.38 5.26 -6.67
N VAL A 207 4.64 3.97 -6.50
CA VAL A 207 4.61 2.99 -7.61
C VAL A 207 3.20 2.90 -8.22
N GLN A 208 2.15 2.86 -7.40
CA GLN A 208 0.78 2.77 -7.89
C GLN A 208 0.34 4.05 -8.63
N LYS A 209 0.77 5.23 -8.18
CA LYS A 209 0.58 6.49 -8.93
C LYS A 209 1.28 6.45 -10.28
N LEU A 210 2.50 5.91 -10.34
CA LEU A 210 3.23 5.72 -11.60
C LEU A 210 2.52 4.75 -12.54
N ARG A 211 1.99 3.63 -12.03
CA ARG A 211 1.16 2.70 -12.83
C ARG A 211 -0.01 3.42 -13.48
N LYS A 212 -0.75 4.21 -12.72
CA LYS A 212 -1.88 4.99 -13.23
C LYS A 212 -1.45 6.02 -14.27
N LYS A 213 -0.34 6.71 -14.04
CA LYS A 213 0.23 7.69 -14.99
C LYS A 213 0.70 7.04 -16.29
N ALA A 214 1.19 5.80 -16.22
CA ALA A 214 1.54 4.98 -17.36
C ALA A 214 0.34 4.25 -18.02
N HIS A 215 -0.89 4.54 -17.58
CA HIS A 215 -2.13 3.89 -18.06
C HIS A 215 -2.14 2.35 -17.90
N LEU A 216 -1.42 1.83 -16.90
CA LEU A 216 -1.39 0.40 -16.57
C LEU A 216 -2.51 0.02 -15.61
N VAL A 217 -3.04 -1.19 -15.76
CA VAL A 217 -3.99 -1.79 -14.83
C VAL A 217 -3.29 -2.70 -13.82
N PRO A 218 -3.86 -2.96 -12.62
CA PRO A 218 -3.22 -3.80 -11.61
C PRO A 218 -2.90 -5.23 -12.04
N THR A 219 -3.54 -5.73 -13.09
CA THR A 219 -3.31 -7.06 -13.69
C THR A 219 -2.11 -7.10 -14.63
N ASP A 220 -1.56 -5.95 -15.03
CA ASP A 220 -0.43 -5.91 -15.94
C ASP A 220 0.85 -6.34 -15.24
N GLU A 221 1.53 -7.32 -15.84
CA GLU A 221 2.81 -7.80 -15.33
C GLU A 221 3.92 -6.78 -15.59
N ILE A 222 4.50 -6.27 -14.50
CA ILE A 222 5.61 -5.33 -14.56
C ILE A 222 6.74 -5.74 -13.61
N LYS A 223 7.95 -5.26 -13.90
CA LYS A 223 9.07 -5.24 -12.96
C LYS A 223 9.33 -3.80 -12.52
N VAL A 224 9.47 -3.59 -11.22
CA VAL A 224 9.69 -2.29 -10.60
C VAL A 224 11.14 -2.19 -10.15
N PHE A 225 11.83 -1.18 -10.64
CA PHE A 225 13.20 -0.87 -10.26
C PHE A 225 13.26 0.43 -9.47
N TYR A 226 14.04 0.48 -8.40
CA TYR A 226 14.18 1.68 -7.57
C TYR A 226 15.64 2.05 -7.29
N LYS A 227 15.90 3.35 -7.13
CA LYS A 227 17.13 3.88 -6.54
C LYS A 227 16.73 4.84 -5.41
N ALA A 228 17.20 4.55 -4.21
CA ALA A 228 16.95 5.33 -3.01
C ALA A 228 18.28 5.56 -2.26
N GLU A 229 18.30 6.51 -1.34
CA GLU A 229 19.46 6.84 -0.51
C GLU A 229 19.02 6.90 0.97
N GLY A 230 19.94 6.58 1.88
CA GLY A 230 19.73 6.67 3.33
C GLY A 230 18.66 5.71 3.86
N ASP A 231 17.81 6.20 4.75
CA ASP A 231 16.77 5.39 5.42
C ASP A 231 15.79 4.73 4.45
N LEU A 232 15.50 5.37 3.30
CA LEU A 232 14.63 4.79 2.28
C LEU A 232 15.20 3.51 1.68
N GLU A 233 16.53 3.43 1.50
CA GLU A 233 17.18 2.24 0.97
C GLU A 233 17.07 1.08 1.95
N ARG A 234 17.30 1.34 3.25
CA ARG A 234 17.13 0.34 4.32
C ARG A 234 15.70 -0.19 4.35
N VAL A 235 14.70 0.69 4.40
CA VAL A 235 13.28 0.32 4.43
C VAL A 235 12.87 -0.48 3.19
N ALA A 236 13.32 -0.07 2.00
CA ALA A 236 13.01 -0.76 0.75
C ALA A 236 13.56 -2.19 0.72
N LYS A 237 14.71 -2.44 1.36
CA LYS A 237 15.31 -3.78 1.49
C LYS A 237 14.61 -4.63 2.54
N GLU A 238 14.42 -4.10 3.75
CA GLU A 238 13.81 -4.82 4.88
C GLU A 238 12.35 -5.20 4.61
N HIS A 239 11.57 -4.31 3.98
CA HIS A 239 10.15 -4.53 3.67
C HIS A 239 9.89 -5.01 2.24
N LYS A 240 10.90 -5.56 1.54
CA LYS A 240 10.78 -5.98 0.15
C LYS A 240 9.58 -6.92 -0.08
N GLN A 241 9.45 -7.97 0.72
CA GLN A 241 8.36 -8.96 0.57
C GLN A 241 6.96 -8.33 0.73
N PHE A 242 6.83 -7.39 1.66
CA PHE A 242 5.57 -6.66 1.89
C PHE A 242 5.20 -5.78 0.68
N ILE A 243 6.19 -5.09 0.10
CA ILE A 243 6.04 -4.25 -1.09
C ILE A 243 5.65 -5.10 -2.30
N GLU A 244 6.38 -6.19 -2.55
CA GLU A 244 6.12 -7.11 -3.68
C GLU A 244 4.75 -7.77 -3.57
N GLY A 245 4.36 -8.25 -2.38
CA GLY A 245 3.06 -8.87 -2.13
C GLY A 245 1.89 -7.92 -2.41
N THR A 246 2.05 -6.63 -2.08
CA THR A 246 1.02 -5.62 -2.31
C THR A 246 0.96 -5.17 -3.78
N LEU A 247 2.11 -5.03 -4.44
CA LEU A 247 2.20 -4.60 -5.84
C LEU A 247 1.91 -5.74 -6.83
N LYS A 248 2.02 -7.01 -6.39
CA LYS A 248 2.03 -8.19 -7.24
C LYS A 248 3.04 -8.08 -8.40
N ALA A 249 4.22 -7.54 -8.09
CA ALA A 249 5.28 -7.29 -9.04
C ALA A 249 6.64 -7.35 -8.35
N ASN A 250 7.68 -7.73 -9.09
CA ASN A 250 9.05 -7.73 -8.61
C ASN A 250 9.49 -6.31 -8.26
N PHE A 251 10.18 -6.18 -7.13
CA PHE A 251 10.72 -4.92 -6.64
C PHE A 251 12.23 -5.06 -6.39
N GLU A 252 13.03 -4.43 -7.24
CA GLU A 252 14.49 -4.61 -7.26
C GLU A 252 15.25 -3.28 -7.35
N GLU A 253 16.51 -3.29 -6.93
CA GLU A 253 17.39 -2.14 -7.06
C GLU A 253 17.68 -1.83 -8.55
N MET A 254 17.83 -0.55 -8.88
CA MET A 254 18.04 -0.05 -10.25
C MET A 254 19.29 -0.61 -10.92
N ASN A 255 20.30 -1.00 -10.14
CA ASN A 255 21.53 -1.64 -10.61
C ASN A 255 21.31 -3.05 -11.22
N LYS A 256 20.20 -3.72 -10.89
CA LYS A 256 19.83 -5.04 -11.44
C LYS A 256 19.05 -4.95 -12.75
N ARG A 257 18.63 -3.74 -13.14
CA ARG A 257 17.93 -3.52 -14.40
C ARG A 257 18.82 -3.88 -15.57
N LYS A 258 18.34 -4.78 -16.43
CA LYS A 258 19.04 -5.21 -17.65
C LYS A 258 18.67 -4.26 -18.79
N SER A 259 19.55 -4.14 -19.79
CA SER A 259 19.23 -3.40 -21.03
C SER A 259 18.05 -4.01 -21.81
N SER A 260 17.71 -5.28 -21.54
CA SER A 260 16.54 -5.96 -22.10
C SER A 260 15.20 -5.55 -21.46
N ASP A 261 15.22 -4.92 -20.29
CA ASP A 261 14.00 -4.51 -19.59
C ASP A 261 13.41 -3.25 -20.26
N GLN A 262 12.30 -3.41 -20.99
CA GLN A 262 11.66 -2.32 -21.71
C GLN A 262 11.08 -1.30 -20.72
N LEU A 263 11.62 -0.08 -20.74
CA LEU A 263 11.15 1.01 -19.90
C LEU A 263 9.74 1.45 -20.32
N ILE A 264 8.84 1.52 -19.35
CA ILE A 264 7.49 2.08 -19.50
C ILE A 264 7.51 3.54 -19.03
N ILE A 265 7.98 3.78 -17.81
CA ILE A 265 8.08 5.12 -17.21
C ILE A 265 9.19 5.13 -16.17
N GLU A 266 9.94 6.23 -16.08
CA GLU A 266 10.93 6.49 -15.03
C GLU A 266 10.68 7.90 -14.46
N GLU A 267 10.64 8.03 -13.14
CA GLU A 267 10.40 9.32 -12.48
C GLU A 267 11.13 9.41 -11.14
N ASP A 268 11.66 10.59 -10.86
CA ASP A 268 12.21 10.98 -9.56
C ASP A 268 11.09 11.54 -8.68
N GLN A 269 10.90 10.96 -7.50
CA GLN A 269 9.88 11.37 -6.55
C GLN A 269 10.48 11.70 -5.19
N LYS A 270 10.00 12.79 -4.58
CA LYS A 270 10.37 13.16 -3.21
C LYS A 270 9.48 12.42 -2.20
N LEU A 271 10.11 11.73 -1.26
CA LEU A 271 9.48 11.07 -0.13
C LEU A 271 10.11 11.62 1.16
N LYS A 272 9.32 12.39 1.93
CA LYS A 272 9.81 13.14 3.10
C LYS A 272 11.02 14.01 2.71
N ASP A 273 12.19 13.75 3.28
CA ASP A 273 13.44 14.50 3.05
C ASP A 273 14.38 13.82 2.05
N CYS A 274 13.98 12.69 1.47
CA CYS A 274 14.80 11.90 0.57
C CYS A 274 14.17 11.76 -0.82
N ASN A 275 15.02 11.51 -1.83
CA ASN A 275 14.57 11.27 -3.20
C ASN A 275 14.59 9.76 -3.50
N ILE A 276 13.54 9.28 -4.16
CA ILE A 276 13.47 7.93 -4.71
C ILE A 276 13.19 8.00 -6.20
N LYS A 277 14.06 7.38 -6.99
CA LYS A 277 13.86 7.18 -8.42
C LYS A 277 13.20 5.83 -8.65
N ILE A 278 12.11 5.80 -9.40
CA ILE A 278 11.36 4.58 -9.69
C ILE A 278 11.23 4.42 -11.20
N ALA A 279 11.56 3.23 -11.71
CA ALA A 279 11.36 2.83 -13.10
C ALA A 279 10.43 1.62 -13.17
N LEU A 280 9.41 1.69 -14.01
CA LEU A 280 8.55 0.55 -14.34
C LEU A 280 8.98 0.00 -15.70
N THR A 281 9.13 -1.31 -15.77
CA THR A 281 9.48 -2.01 -17.01
C THR A 281 8.51 -3.15 -17.28
N LYS A 282 8.37 -3.58 -18.54
CA LYS A 282 7.53 -4.75 -18.86
C LYS A 282 8.17 -6.03 -18.32
N SER A 283 7.34 -6.95 -17.83
CA SER A 283 7.77 -8.26 -17.34
C SER A 283 8.35 -9.17 -18.44
N SER A 284 7.95 -8.96 -19.69
CA SER A 284 8.35 -9.80 -20.83
C SER A 284 9.87 -9.79 -21.02
N ASP A 285 10.51 -10.91 -20.68
CA ASP A 285 11.88 -11.24 -21.10
C ASP A 285 11.89 -11.36 -22.63
N VAL A 286 12.05 -10.22 -23.31
CA VAL A 286 12.18 -10.20 -24.77
C VAL A 286 13.53 -10.84 -25.11
N GLN A 287 13.51 -12.06 -25.65
CA GLN A 287 14.70 -12.70 -26.18
C GLN A 287 15.25 -11.83 -27.32
N LEU A 288 16.50 -11.40 -27.21
CA LEU A 288 17.20 -10.70 -28.30
C LEU A 288 17.87 -11.74 -29.21
N PRO A 289 17.88 -11.54 -30.54
CA PRO A 289 18.67 -12.37 -31.45
C PRO A 289 20.14 -12.42 -31.02
N ALA A 290 20.74 -13.60 -31.13
CA ALA A 290 22.15 -13.82 -30.87
C ALA A 290 23.07 -13.26 -31.98
N VAL A 291 22.48 -12.90 -33.13
CA VAL A 291 23.15 -12.40 -34.33
C VAL A 291 22.70 -10.97 -34.60
N LYS A 292 23.51 -10.12 -35.26
CA LYS A 292 23.09 -8.76 -35.60
C LYS A 292 21.80 -8.78 -36.42
N TRP A 293 20.88 -7.88 -36.06
CA TRP A 293 19.52 -7.86 -36.58
C TRP A 293 19.01 -6.42 -36.63
N ALA A 294 17.97 -6.19 -37.44
CA ALA A 294 17.22 -4.94 -37.46
C ALA A 294 15.72 -5.23 -37.53
N ASN A 295 14.93 -4.39 -36.87
CA ASN A 295 13.50 -4.31 -37.10
C ASN A 295 13.24 -3.69 -38.48
N VAL A 296 12.16 -4.11 -39.12
CA VAL A 296 11.66 -3.46 -40.35
C VAL A 296 10.26 -2.96 -40.11
N GLN A 297 10.02 -1.69 -40.43
CA GLN A 297 8.69 -1.09 -40.36
C GLN A 297 8.34 -0.41 -41.67
N LEU A 298 7.19 -0.78 -42.21
CA LEU A 298 6.55 -0.11 -43.34
C LEU A 298 5.97 1.22 -42.89
N VAL A 299 6.30 2.28 -43.61
CA VAL A 299 5.74 3.62 -43.40
C VAL A 299 4.88 3.94 -44.61
N GLU A 300 3.58 4.17 -44.38
CA GLU A 300 2.56 4.44 -45.42
C GLU A 300 2.38 3.35 -46.50
N PHE A 301 3.08 2.23 -46.41
CA PHE A 301 2.81 1.05 -47.22
C PHE A 301 1.84 0.10 -46.53
N LYS A 302 1.03 -0.59 -47.35
CA LYS A 302 0.32 -1.80 -46.94
C LYS A 302 1.03 -2.99 -47.56
N SER A 303 1.43 -3.96 -46.73
CA SER A 303 2.02 -5.20 -47.22
C SER A 303 1.04 -5.94 -48.14
N ARG A 304 1.56 -6.48 -49.26
CA ARG A 304 0.80 -7.36 -50.16
C ARG A 304 0.61 -8.75 -49.56
N TYR A 305 1.52 -9.16 -48.68
CA TYR A 305 1.47 -10.45 -48.00
C TYR A 305 0.98 -10.31 -46.56
N CYS A 306 0.65 -11.43 -45.92
CA CYS A 306 0.39 -11.49 -44.49
C CYS A 306 -0.67 -10.50 -43.98
N ASN A 307 -1.80 -10.39 -44.70
CA ASN A 307 -2.96 -9.60 -44.31
C ASN A 307 -2.67 -8.13 -43.96
N GLY A 308 -1.68 -7.53 -44.63
CA GLY A 308 -1.32 -6.12 -44.42
C GLY A 308 -0.35 -5.85 -43.26
N ALA A 309 0.38 -6.87 -42.79
CA ALA A 309 1.41 -6.70 -41.75
C ALA A 309 2.43 -5.60 -42.11
N SER A 310 2.69 -4.69 -41.17
CA SER A 310 3.56 -3.52 -41.38
C SER A 310 4.88 -3.59 -40.65
N LYS A 311 5.12 -4.65 -39.87
CA LYS A 311 6.30 -4.82 -39.02
C LYS A 311 6.89 -6.21 -39.24
N GLY A 312 8.22 -6.30 -39.21
CA GLY A 312 8.96 -7.55 -39.37
C GLY A 312 10.37 -7.45 -38.80
N LEU A 313 11.15 -8.51 -38.99
CA LEU A 313 12.50 -8.64 -38.45
C LEU A 313 13.45 -9.15 -39.55
N ILE A 314 14.64 -8.58 -39.68
CA ILE A 314 15.66 -9.07 -40.62
C ILE A 314 16.98 -9.30 -39.88
N LEU A 315 17.69 -10.36 -40.24
CA LEU A 315 19.05 -10.63 -39.77
C LEU A 315 20.05 -9.90 -40.68
N LEU A 316 21.00 -9.20 -40.08
CA LEU A 316 22.02 -8.42 -40.79
C LEU A 316 23.31 -9.22 -41.05
N GLU A 317 23.42 -10.41 -40.46
CA GLU A 317 24.58 -11.30 -40.63
C GLU A 317 24.14 -12.75 -40.85
N VAL A 318 24.83 -13.43 -41.76
CA VAL A 318 24.70 -14.89 -42.00
C VAL A 318 26.10 -15.49 -41.90
N GLN A 319 26.29 -16.48 -41.02
CA GLN A 319 27.61 -17.10 -40.76
C GLN A 319 28.73 -16.07 -40.45
N LYS A 320 28.40 -15.02 -39.67
CA LYS A 320 29.30 -13.89 -39.32
C LYS A 320 29.73 -13.00 -40.50
N MET A 321 29.13 -13.14 -41.67
CA MET A 321 29.33 -12.23 -42.80
C MET A 321 28.15 -11.25 -42.90
N PRO A 322 28.40 -9.94 -43.10
CA PRO A 322 27.35 -8.95 -43.25
C PRO A 322 26.55 -9.17 -44.53
N VAL A 323 25.23 -9.00 -44.45
CA VAL A 323 24.32 -9.16 -45.59
C VAL A 323 24.35 -7.88 -46.46
N PRO A 324 24.57 -7.98 -47.79
CA PRO A 324 24.55 -6.84 -48.69
C PRO A 324 23.20 -6.11 -48.73
N LEU A 325 23.21 -4.80 -48.98
CA LEU A 325 21.99 -3.97 -49.05
C LEU A 325 20.97 -4.47 -50.07
N ASP A 326 21.42 -4.99 -51.21
CA ASP A 326 20.53 -5.52 -52.26
C ASP A 326 19.80 -6.79 -51.80
N GLN A 327 20.48 -7.65 -51.04
CA GLN A 327 19.86 -8.83 -50.45
C GLN A 327 18.83 -8.43 -49.38
N ILE A 328 19.11 -7.41 -48.57
CA ILE A 328 18.14 -6.88 -47.59
C ILE A 328 16.90 -6.32 -48.29
N LYS A 329 17.07 -5.59 -49.40
CA LYS A 329 15.92 -5.13 -50.19
C LYS A 329 15.11 -6.30 -50.76
N GLY A 330 15.78 -7.37 -51.19
CA GLY A 330 15.15 -8.63 -51.60
C GLY A 330 14.35 -9.30 -50.48
N GLU A 331 14.90 -9.36 -49.26
CA GLU A 331 14.19 -9.91 -48.09
C GLU A 331 12.95 -9.07 -47.74
N ILE A 332 13.04 -7.73 -47.81
CA ILE A 332 11.88 -6.85 -47.59
C ILE A 332 10.79 -7.10 -48.65
N PHE A 333 11.19 -7.32 -49.91
CA PHE A 333 10.26 -7.73 -50.96
C PHE A 333 9.63 -9.10 -50.65
N ASN A 334 10.39 -10.08 -50.18
CA ASN A 334 9.86 -11.40 -49.82
C ASN A 334 8.88 -11.32 -48.63
N LEU A 335 9.19 -10.49 -47.63
CA LEU A 335 8.38 -10.33 -46.43
C LEU A 335 7.08 -9.58 -46.69
N PHE A 336 7.12 -8.48 -47.46
CA PHE A 336 6.00 -7.55 -47.58
C PHE A 336 5.46 -7.37 -49.00
N GLY A 337 6.14 -7.87 -50.03
CA GLY A 337 5.76 -7.74 -51.44
C GLY A 337 5.87 -6.32 -51.98
N ILE A 338 6.74 -5.49 -51.39
CA ILE A 338 6.89 -4.06 -51.75
C ILE A 338 8.12 -3.86 -52.61
N THR A 339 7.95 -3.09 -53.68
CA THR A 339 9.00 -2.64 -54.59
C THR A 339 9.04 -1.11 -54.60
N ASN A 340 10.16 -0.52 -55.03
CA ASN A 340 10.34 0.94 -55.17
C ASN A 340 10.20 1.70 -53.84
N PHE A 341 11.16 1.49 -52.93
CA PHE A 341 11.23 2.17 -51.64
C PHE A 341 12.66 2.61 -51.32
N ASP A 342 12.77 3.59 -50.42
CA ASP A 342 14.01 3.96 -49.76
C ASP A 342 14.06 3.39 -48.33
N LEU A 343 15.27 3.11 -47.86
CA LEU A 343 15.52 2.68 -46.49
C LEU A 343 16.04 3.85 -45.66
N TRP A 344 15.44 4.05 -44.49
CA TRP A 344 15.78 5.13 -43.58
C TRP A 344 16.03 4.58 -42.17
N LEU A 345 17.02 5.16 -41.51
CA LEU A 345 17.17 5.15 -40.06
C LEU A 345 16.72 6.52 -39.52
N GLN A 346 16.52 6.63 -38.21
CA GLN A 346 16.29 7.96 -37.60
C GLN A 346 17.44 8.94 -37.85
N THR A 347 18.65 8.43 -38.07
CA THR A 347 19.85 9.22 -38.36
C THR A 347 19.97 9.65 -39.83
N GLY A 348 19.10 9.16 -40.73
CA GLY A 348 19.10 9.51 -42.15
C GLY A 348 18.90 8.32 -43.10
N LYS A 349 18.94 8.61 -44.40
CA LYS A 349 18.77 7.64 -45.49
C LYS A 349 19.95 6.65 -45.54
N VAL A 350 19.64 5.37 -45.65
CA VAL A 350 20.62 4.27 -45.76
C VAL A 350 21.03 4.13 -47.22
N THR A 351 22.33 4.33 -47.51
CA THR A 351 22.83 4.34 -48.90
C THR A 351 23.82 3.22 -49.19
N ASN A 352 24.49 2.69 -48.17
CA ASN A 352 25.53 1.68 -48.31
C ASN A 352 25.48 0.64 -47.17
N THR A 353 26.26 -0.43 -47.31
CA THR A 353 26.35 -1.52 -46.32
C THR A 353 26.97 -1.08 -44.98
N LYS A 354 27.73 0.01 -44.93
CA LYS A 354 28.28 0.55 -43.66
C LYS A 354 27.21 1.25 -42.83
N ASP A 355 26.23 1.87 -43.48
CA ASP A 355 25.07 2.48 -42.81
C ASP A 355 24.20 1.41 -42.14
N LEU A 356 24.17 0.20 -42.69
CA LEU A 356 23.45 -0.96 -42.12
C LEU A 356 24.09 -1.50 -40.83
N GLU A 357 25.40 -1.32 -40.62
CA GLU A 357 26.03 -1.67 -39.33
C GLU A 357 25.48 -0.83 -38.18
N LYS A 358 25.10 0.42 -38.46
CA LYS A 358 24.43 1.32 -37.49
C LYS A 358 22.97 0.94 -37.25
N ALA A 359 22.40 0.06 -38.07
CA ALA A 359 21.05 -0.44 -37.93
C ALA A 359 20.94 -1.63 -36.95
N ALA A 360 22.07 -2.13 -36.42
CA ALA A 360 22.08 -3.24 -35.48
C ALA A 360 21.27 -2.87 -34.21
N SER A 361 20.26 -3.70 -33.90
CA SER A 361 19.31 -3.47 -32.81
C SER A 361 18.47 -2.19 -32.95
N ALA A 362 18.30 -1.70 -34.18
CA ALA A 362 17.50 -0.51 -34.50
C ALA A 362 16.35 -0.85 -35.47
N THR A 363 15.48 0.13 -35.73
CA THR A 363 14.40 0.02 -36.73
C THR A 363 14.78 0.65 -38.07
N LEU A 364 14.71 -0.15 -39.13
CA LEU A 364 14.77 0.26 -40.54
C LEU A 364 13.36 0.61 -41.03
N TYR A 365 13.19 1.83 -41.52
CA TYR A 365 11.94 2.30 -42.07
C TYR A 365 11.95 2.15 -43.58
N VAL A 366 10.91 1.49 -44.11
CA VAL A 366 10.65 1.36 -45.54
C VAL A 366 9.70 2.48 -45.94
N VAL A 367 10.23 3.46 -46.68
CA VAL A 367 9.52 4.71 -47.00
C VAL A 367 9.33 4.81 -48.53
N PRO A 368 8.18 5.32 -49.02
CA PRO A 368 7.98 5.59 -50.44
C PRO A 368 9.05 6.55 -50.98
N MET A 369 9.53 6.29 -52.21
CA MET A 369 10.45 7.22 -52.88
C MET A 369 9.80 8.60 -53.03
N ASP A 370 10.61 9.64 -52.94
CA ASP A 370 10.23 11.05 -53.17
C ASP A 370 9.18 11.65 -52.21
N LYS A 371 8.92 10.99 -51.07
CA LYS A 371 8.01 11.51 -50.04
C LYS A 371 8.76 11.77 -48.73
N LYS A 372 8.65 12.99 -48.21
CA LYS A 372 9.07 13.29 -46.83
C LYS A 372 8.00 12.76 -45.90
N VAL A 373 8.36 11.77 -45.07
CA VAL A 373 7.44 11.16 -44.11
C VAL A 373 8.03 11.26 -42.72
N GLU A 374 7.18 11.54 -41.73
CA GLU A 374 7.57 11.50 -40.32
C GLU A 374 7.80 10.06 -39.90
N LEU A 375 9.01 9.78 -39.39
CA LEU A 375 9.38 8.45 -38.94
C LEU A 375 8.81 8.17 -37.55
N PRO A 376 8.20 7.00 -37.31
CA PRO A 376 7.80 6.54 -35.98
C PRO A 376 8.98 6.55 -34.98
N PRO A 377 8.72 6.53 -33.67
CA PRO A 377 9.78 6.37 -32.67
C PRO A 377 10.54 5.05 -32.86
N GLN A 378 11.86 5.07 -32.59
CA GLN A 378 12.71 3.88 -32.64
C GLN A 378 12.22 2.81 -31.68
N ASN A 379 12.28 1.55 -32.12
CA ASN A 379 12.12 0.39 -31.25
C ASN A 379 13.36 -0.50 -31.30
N GLY A 380 14.02 -0.64 -30.15
CA GLY A 380 15.20 -1.50 -29.96
C GLY A 380 14.89 -2.94 -29.58
N THR A 381 13.61 -3.32 -29.51
CA THR A 381 13.16 -4.70 -29.23
C THR A 381 12.64 -5.37 -30.50
N PRO A 382 12.94 -6.65 -30.75
CA PRO A 382 12.47 -7.37 -31.92
C PRO A 382 10.95 -7.32 -32.05
N PHE A 383 10.45 -6.97 -33.23
CA PHE A 383 9.00 -6.97 -33.50
C PHE A 383 8.41 -8.39 -33.53
N CYS A 384 9.22 -9.37 -33.92
CA CYS A 384 8.80 -10.75 -34.15
C CYS A 384 9.22 -11.69 -33.02
N LYS A 385 8.40 -12.71 -32.73
CA LYS A 385 8.79 -13.84 -31.88
C LYS A 385 9.96 -14.60 -32.49
N LEU A 386 10.88 -14.99 -31.62
CA LEU A 386 12.10 -15.71 -31.97
C LEU A 386 12.50 -16.70 -30.87
N LEU A 387 13.37 -17.63 -31.24
CA LEU A 387 13.96 -18.60 -30.36
C LEU A 387 15.47 -18.68 -30.63
N ASN A 388 16.28 -18.51 -29.58
CA ASN A 388 17.71 -18.76 -29.66
C ASN A 388 18.00 -20.23 -29.36
N VAL A 389 18.73 -20.90 -30.25
CA VAL A 389 19.13 -22.31 -30.12
C VAL A 389 20.65 -22.39 -30.23
N VAL A 390 21.28 -23.27 -29.45
CA VAL A 390 22.71 -23.55 -29.56
C VAL A 390 22.88 -24.84 -30.35
N GLU A 391 23.51 -24.75 -31.51
CA GLU A 391 23.82 -25.92 -32.35
C GLU A 391 25.32 -25.93 -32.62
N ASN A 392 26.00 -27.04 -32.30
CA ASN A 392 27.45 -27.19 -32.44
C ASN A 392 28.27 -26.06 -31.76
N GLY A 393 27.82 -25.60 -30.59
CA GLY A 393 28.51 -24.58 -29.80
C GLY A 393 28.39 -23.15 -30.32
N SER A 394 27.67 -22.92 -31.43
CA SER A 394 27.39 -21.58 -31.96
C SER A 394 25.94 -21.18 -31.70
N PRO A 395 25.67 -19.99 -31.15
CA PRO A 395 24.30 -19.52 -30.94
C PRO A 395 23.66 -19.16 -32.29
N LYS A 396 22.47 -19.70 -32.54
CA LYS A 396 21.64 -19.43 -33.71
C LYS A 396 20.32 -18.80 -33.26
N THR A 397 19.75 -17.95 -34.10
CA THR A 397 18.42 -17.39 -33.88
C THR A 397 17.46 -17.89 -34.95
N ILE A 398 16.35 -18.49 -34.50
CA ILE A 398 15.24 -18.92 -35.35
C ILE A 398 14.12 -17.90 -35.18
N ILE A 399 13.63 -17.35 -36.29
CA ILE A 399 12.49 -16.42 -36.28
C ILE A 399 11.21 -17.26 -36.44
N LEU A 400 10.34 -17.22 -35.44
CA LEU A 400 9.13 -18.05 -35.38
C LEU A 400 7.94 -17.42 -36.12
N GLU A 401 7.92 -16.10 -36.25
CA GLU A 401 6.93 -15.37 -37.04
C GLU A 401 7.62 -14.23 -37.81
N ASN A 402 7.37 -14.10 -39.11
CA ASN A 402 7.89 -13.00 -39.91
C ASN A 402 7.12 -12.87 -41.24
N PRO A 403 6.47 -11.74 -41.53
CA PRO A 403 6.21 -10.55 -40.69
C PRO A 403 5.44 -10.84 -39.38
N VAL A 404 5.27 -9.83 -38.52
CA VAL A 404 4.54 -9.96 -37.24
C VAL A 404 3.15 -10.56 -37.46
N GLY A 405 2.83 -11.63 -36.71
CA GLY A 405 1.56 -12.35 -36.82
C GLY A 405 1.49 -13.38 -37.96
N CYS A 406 2.57 -13.53 -38.74
CA CYS A 406 2.69 -14.52 -39.80
C CYS A 406 3.70 -15.61 -39.42
N PRO A 407 3.28 -16.84 -39.10
CA PRO A 407 4.20 -17.90 -38.74
C PRO A 407 5.12 -18.25 -39.90
N THR A 408 6.41 -18.44 -39.61
CA THR A 408 7.37 -18.89 -40.61
C THR A 408 7.18 -20.40 -40.84
N ASN A 409 7.04 -20.83 -42.09
CA ASN A 409 6.93 -22.24 -42.45
C ASN A 409 8.30 -22.95 -42.37
N TYR A 410 8.95 -22.93 -41.21
CA TYR A 410 10.04 -23.85 -40.93
C TYR A 410 9.40 -25.17 -40.50
N LYS A 411 9.35 -26.14 -41.42
CA LYS A 411 9.29 -27.54 -40.99
C LYS A 411 10.62 -27.79 -40.28
N VAL A 412 10.55 -27.92 -38.95
CA VAL A 412 11.68 -28.18 -38.04
C VAL A 412 12.51 -29.36 -38.53
#